data_AF-A0A7S0WDN5-F1
#
_entry.id   AF-A0A7S0WDN5-F1
#
_cell.length_a   1.000
_cell.length_b   1.000
_cell.length_c   1.000
_cell.angle_alpha   90.00
_cell.angle_beta   90.00
_cell.angle_gamma   90.00
#
_symmetry.space_group_name_H-M   'P 1'
#
loop_
_entity.id
_entity.type
_entity.pdbx_description
1 polymer ?
#
loop_
_entity_poly.entity_id
_entity_poly.type
_entity_poly.pdbx_seq_one_letter_code
_entity_poly.pdbx_strand_id
1 'polypeptide(L)'
;MMNADIAHALFVDLIASYRSDFQLSEEESVSEAIEELRIRGIVVDRSMLNGPESSRRAVYDSPVSSLVDAINHGEKQSMCTQLAALRASPTAVQQMIQEGISISHAHVLLDGALSMLDEPEDRHFLLCTLRDGHMKQINDFNFNESIFKRLLQVTVPLLAEHEELLFASILRALAAGTRKCNKAKQLLFSENFPKTLVRILSECQDHKSREAGCELGWSTLTDDTSSGISSVIPYAELYREAGLISALVEVLRNASNNNFVHPCRDALKFAESLMLNEQICRQFVDADVLTPLLQILGRKVTNIDTKVALGCLRKLAVSDFGKKSIVDYEGLEILYGLLCSCMHDLSSHISTGTGE
;
A
#
# COMPACT_ATOMS: atom_id res chain seq x y z
N MET A 1 -3.77 -32.27 25.01
CA MET A 1 -5.16 -31.76 24.88
C MET A 1 -5.07 -30.37 24.27
N MET A 2 -5.82 -30.13 23.20
CA MET A 2 -5.85 -28.82 22.55
C MET A 2 -6.64 -27.82 23.43
N ASN A 3 -6.21 -26.56 23.47
CA ASN A 3 -6.92 -25.52 24.21
C ASN A 3 -8.32 -25.31 23.60
N ALA A 4 -9.36 -25.18 24.44
CA ALA A 4 -10.75 -25.02 24.02
C ALA A 4 -10.94 -23.78 23.11
N ASP A 5 -10.22 -22.70 23.37
CA ASP A 5 -10.28 -21.48 22.55
C ASP A 5 -9.73 -21.72 21.13
N ILE A 6 -8.67 -22.53 21.01
CA ILE A 6 -8.07 -22.88 19.71
C ILE A 6 -9.02 -23.81 18.94
N ALA A 7 -9.68 -24.72 19.65
CA ALA A 7 -10.66 -25.62 19.04
C ALA A 7 -11.89 -24.87 18.52
N HIS A 8 -12.34 -23.84 19.24
CA HIS A 8 -13.46 -23.00 18.82
C HIS A 8 -13.09 -22.11 17.62
N ALA A 9 -11.92 -21.48 17.63
CA ALA A 9 -11.45 -20.69 16.48
C ALA A 9 -11.36 -21.54 15.21
N LEU A 10 -10.76 -22.74 15.31
CA LEU A 10 -10.67 -23.68 14.19
C LEU A 10 -12.06 -24.11 13.69
N PHE A 11 -13.03 -24.29 14.59
CA PHE A 11 -14.40 -24.64 14.23
C PHE A 11 -15.09 -23.54 13.42
N VAL A 12 -14.92 -22.27 13.83
CA VAL A 12 -15.48 -21.11 13.13
C VAL A 12 -14.85 -20.95 11.75
N ASP A 13 -13.53 -21.10 11.64
CA ASP A 13 -12.81 -21.02 10.38
C ASP A 13 -13.25 -22.11 9.38
N LEU A 14 -13.46 -23.34 9.87
CA LEU A 14 -13.98 -24.45 9.06
C LEU A 14 -15.39 -24.16 8.53
N ILE A 15 -16.29 -23.66 9.37
CA ILE A 15 -17.65 -23.29 8.92
C ILE A 15 -17.59 -22.20 7.85
N ALA A 16 -16.75 -21.18 8.03
CA ALA A 16 -16.59 -20.10 7.07
C ALA A 16 -16.06 -20.61 5.72
N SER A 17 -15.03 -21.47 5.75
CA SER A 17 -14.48 -22.12 4.55
C SER A 17 -15.51 -23.01 3.86
N TYR A 18 -16.27 -23.85 4.59
CA TYR A 18 -17.30 -24.70 3.99
C TYR A 18 -18.43 -23.92 3.30
N ARG A 19 -18.85 -22.79 3.87
CA ARG A 19 -19.85 -21.91 3.25
C ARG A 19 -19.31 -21.22 2.00
N SER A 20 -18.07 -20.71 2.06
CA SER A 20 -17.45 -19.96 0.96
C SER A 20 -17.08 -20.88 -0.20
N ASP A 21 -16.34 -21.94 0.11
CA ASP A 21 -15.60 -22.72 -0.88
C ASP A 21 -16.46 -23.83 -1.50
N PHE A 22 -17.45 -24.31 -0.75
CA PHE A 22 -18.33 -25.42 -1.14
C PHE A 22 -19.81 -25.05 -1.24
N GLN A 23 -20.16 -23.77 -0.97
CA GLN A 23 -21.53 -23.23 -1.06
C GLN A 23 -22.56 -24.03 -0.22
N LEU A 24 -22.10 -24.64 0.87
CA LEU A 24 -22.97 -25.42 1.76
C LEU A 24 -23.90 -24.50 2.56
N SER A 25 -25.08 -25.03 2.91
CA SER A 25 -25.96 -24.36 3.87
C SER A 25 -25.28 -24.25 5.24
N GLU A 26 -25.83 -23.41 6.13
CA GLU A 26 -25.27 -23.24 7.48
C GLU A 26 -25.28 -24.55 8.27
N GLU A 27 -26.36 -25.32 8.19
CA GLU A 27 -26.47 -26.62 8.85
C GLU A 27 -25.48 -27.65 8.29
N GLU A 28 -25.33 -27.71 6.96
CA GLU A 28 -24.36 -28.60 6.30
C GLU A 28 -22.92 -28.21 6.65
N SER A 29 -22.60 -26.91 6.65
CA SER A 29 -21.25 -26.41 6.99
C SER A 29 -20.86 -26.71 8.44
N VAL A 30 -21.83 -26.60 9.37
CA VAL A 30 -21.65 -26.99 10.76
C VAL A 30 -21.42 -28.50 10.88
N SER A 31 -22.21 -29.31 10.16
CA SER A 31 -22.05 -30.77 10.14
C SER A 31 -20.67 -31.20 9.63
N GLU A 32 -20.21 -30.63 8.51
CA GLU A 32 -18.89 -30.92 7.93
C GLU A 32 -17.75 -30.46 8.85
N ALA A 33 -17.85 -29.28 9.46
CA ALA A 33 -16.87 -28.80 10.42
C ALA A 33 -16.76 -29.70 11.66
N ILE A 34 -17.88 -30.26 12.16
CA ILE A 34 -17.87 -31.22 13.27
C ILE A 34 -17.15 -32.50 12.87
N GLU A 35 -17.43 -33.02 11.67
CA GLU A 35 -16.82 -34.26 11.19
C GLU A 35 -15.32 -34.10 10.94
N GLU A 36 -14.89 -32.99 10.35
CA GLU A 36 -13.49 -32.67 10.13
C GLU A 36 -12.70 -32.57 11.46
N LEU A 37 -13.29 -31.93 12.48
CA LEU A 37 -12.69 -31.89 13.82
C LEU A 37 -12.63 -33.27 14.47
N ARG A 38 -13.66 -34.10 14.29
CA ARG A 38 -13.69 -35.48 14.78
C ARG A 38 -12.58 -36.32 14.12
N ILE A 39 -12.39 -36.20 12.81
CA ILE A 39 -11.30 -36.87 12.06
C ILE A 39 -9.93 -36.48 12.63
N ARG A 40 -9.77 -35.22 13.04
CA ARG A 40 -8.55 -34.68 13.68
C ARG A 40 -8.39 -35.08 15.16
N GLY A 41 -9.30 -35.89 15.70
CA GLY A 41 -9.28 -36.34 17.09
C GLY A 41 -9.67 -35.24 18.10
N ILE A 42 -10.35 -34.18 17.63
CA ILE A 42 -10.86 -33.10 18.47
C ILE A 42 -12.31 -33.42 18.84
N VAL A 43 -12.57 -33.58 20.13
CA VAL A 43 -13.92 -33.85 20.63
C VAL A 43 -14.72 -32.55 20.64
N VAL A 44 -15.73 -32.46 19.79
CA VAL A 44 -16.66 -31.33 19.75
C VAL A 44 -17.71 -31.51 20.85
N ASP A 45 -17.67 -30.66 21.87
CA ASP A 45 -18.67 -30.62 22.93
C ASP A 45 -19.85 -29.72 22.53
N ARG A 46 -21.04 -29.95 23.10
CA ARG A 46 -22.24 -29.10 22.93
C ARG A 46 -21.97 -27.64 23.30
N SER A 47 -21.00 -27.39 24.18
CA SER A 47 -20.53 -26.05 24.53
C SER A 47 -19.85 -25.31 23.36
N MET A 48 -19.36 -26.01 22.33
CA MET A 48 -18.80 -25.41 21.11
C MET A 48 -19.88 -25.08 20.08
N LEU A 49 -20.99 -25.82 20.09
CA LEU A 49 -22.17 -25.59 19.22
C LEU A 49 -23.01 -24.43 19.73
N ASN A 50 -23.14 -24.34 21.06
CA ASN A 50 -23.66 -23.19 21.75
C ASN A 50 -22.50 -22.23 22.00
N GLY A 51 -21.94 -21.66 20.92
CA GLY A 51 -20.92 -20.61 21.06
C GLY A 51 -21.37 -19.60 22.13
N PRO A 52 -20.46 -19.09 22.97
CA PRO A 52 -20.81 -18.41 24.21
C PRO A 52 -21.92 -17.40 23.98
N GLU A 53 -23.15 -17.71 24.41
CA GLU A 53 -24.28 -16.79 24.28
C GLU A 53 -24.02 -15.50 25.09
N SER A 54 -23.11 -15.58 26.08
CA SER A 54 -22.52 -14.44 26.79
C SER A 54 -21.61 -13.56 25.91
N SER A 55 -20.97 -14.09 24.87
CA SER A 55 -20.21 -13.30 23.90
C SER A 55 -21.11 -12.68 22.83
N ARG A 56 -22.22 -13.33 22.44
CA ARG A 56 -23.19 -12.73 21.50
C ARG A 56 -23.92 -11.51 22.08
N ARG A 57 -24.10 -11.42 23.41
CA ARG A 57 -24.64 -10.20 24.04
C ARG A 57 -23.60 -9.09 24.22
N ALA A 58 -22.33 -9.42 24.40
CA ALA A 58 -21.25 -8.42 24.42
C ALA A 58 -21.03 -7.74 23.06
N VAL A 59 -21.39 -8.42 21.96
CA VAL A 59 -21.32 -7.88 20.57
C VAL A 59 -22.31 -6.73 20.34
N TYR A 60 -23.40 -6.60 21.12
CA TYR A 60 -24.36 -5.50 20.97
C TYR A 60 -23.99 -4.23 21.74
N ASP A 61 -23.12 -4.33 22.75
CA ASP A 61 -22.53 -3.18 23.48
C ASP A 61 -21.10 -2.86 22.97
N SER A 62 -20.76 -3.32 21.76
CA SER A 62 -19.50 -2.98 21.13
C SER A 62 -19.50 -1.49 20.74
N PRO A 63 -18.41 -0.75 20.97
CA PRO A 63 -18.28 0.61 20.44
C PRO A 63 -18.50 0.67 18.92
N VAL A 64 -18.34 -0.47 18.22
CA VAL A 64 -18.59 -0.58 16.79
C VAL A 64 -20.08 -0.63 16.47
N SER A 65 -20.89 -1.44 17.17
CA SER A 65 -22.36 -1.47 16.98
C SER A 65 -22.98 -0.10 17.30
N SER A 66 -22.51 0.54 18.37
CA SER A 66 -22.94 1.88 18.75
C SER A 66 -22.51 2.94 17.73
N LEU A 67 -21.34 2.78 17.11
CA LEU A 67 -20.90 3.65 16.01
C LEU A 67 -21.79 3.46 14.77
N VAL A 68 -22.14 2.22 14.43
CA VAL A 68 -23.07 1.88 13.33
C VAL A 68 -24.39 2.63 13.49
N ASP A 69 -24.98 2.53 14.68
CA ASP A 69 -26.25 3.17 15.00
C ASP A 69 -26.12 4.69 14.98
N ALA A 70 -25.06 5.25 15.56
CA ALA A 70 -24.82 6.68 15.54
C ALA A 70 -24.70 7.24 14.11
N ILE A 71 -24.06 6.51 13.20
CA ILE A 71 -23.94 6.89 11.78
C ILE A 71 -25.30 6.82 11.10
N ASN A 72 -26.04 5.72 11.28
CA ASN A 72 -27.37 5.54 10.66
C ASN A 72 -28.38 6.61 11.08
N HIS A 73 -28.24 7.15 12.29
CA HIS A 73 -29.11 8.19 12.84
C HIS A 73 -28.52 9.61 12.71
N GLY A 74 -27.31 9.76 12.16
CA GLY A 74 -26.64 11.04 11.99
C GLY A 74 -26.23 11.73 13.30
N GLU A 75 -26.00 10.97 14.37
CA GLU A 75 -25.73 11.47 15.71
C GLU A 75 -24.24 11.80 15.91
N LYS A 76 -23.83 13.02 15.52
CA LYS A 76 -22.42 13.45 15.56
C LYS A 76 -21.70 13.25 16.89
N GLN A 77 -22.33 13.65 18.00
CA GLN A 77 -21.74 13.52 19.34
C GLN A 77 -21.56 12.06 19.76
N SER A 78 -22.52 11.21 19.38
CA SER A 78 -22.47 9.77 19.63
C SER A 78 -21.32 9.14 18.83
N MET A 79 -21.19 9.50 17.55
CA MET A 79 -20.06 9.07 16.71
C MET A 79 -18.70 9.45 17.31
N CYS A 80 -18.48 10.71 17.69
CA CYS A 80 -17.23 11.14 18.32
C CYS A 80 -16.91 10.34 19.60
N THR A 81 -17.93 10.09 20.43
CA THR A 81 -17.79 9.32 21.68
C THR A 81 -17.37 7.88 21.40
N GLN A 82 -18.01 7.22 20.42
CA GLN A 82 -17.67 5.85 20.05
C GLN A 82 -16.31 5.76 19.37
N LEU A 83 -15.92 6.75 18.57
CA LEU A 83 -14.59 6.82 17.97
C LEU A 83 -13.48 7.06 18.98
N ALA A 84 -13.74 7.85 20.03
CA ALA A 84 -12.82 8.01 21.14
C ALA A 84 -12.65 6.69 21.92
N ALA A 85 -13.76 5.96 22.14
CA ALA A 85 -13.74 4.65 22.78
C ALA A 85 -12.97 3.61 21.95
N LEU A 86 -13.17 3.59 20.62
CA LEU A 86 -12.42 2.73 19.70
C LEU A 86 -10.93 3.08 19.68
N ARG A 87 -10.57 4.37 19.70
CA ARG A 87 -9.16 4.82 19.80
C ARG A 87 -8.47 4.39 21.08
N ALA A 88 -9.19 4.40 22.20
CA ALA A 88 -8.67 4.00 23.49
C ALA A 88 -8.42 2.48 23.59
N SER A 89 -8.94 1.68 22.66
CA SER A 89 -8.80 0.23 22.63
C SER A 89 -7.76 -0.21 21.57
N PRO A 90 -6.59 -0.73 21.97
CA PRO A 90 -5.56 -1.23 21.04
C PRO A 90 -6.03 -2.37 20.15
N THR A 91 -7.11 -3.07 20.55
CA THR A 91 -7.69 -4.20 19.84
C THR A 91 -8.93 -3.83 19.04
N ALA A 92 -9.41 -2.58 19.06
CA ALA A 92 -10.67 -2.17 18.42
C ALA A 92 -10.74 -2.53 16.93
N VAL A 93 -9.68 -2.26 16.16
CA VAL A 93 -9.63 -2.60 14.73
C VAL A 93 -9.63 -4.12 14.52
N GLN A 94 -9.00 -4.88 15.42
CA GLN A 94 -9.07 -6.34 15.41
C GLN A 94 -10.45 -6.86 15.82
N GLN A 95 -11.12 -6.22 16.78
CA GLN A 95 -12.48 -6.53 17.21
C GLN A 95 -13.50 -6.25 16.11
N MET A 96 -13.40 -5.12 15.40
CA MET A 96 -14.22 -4.83 14.21
C MET A 96 -14.14 -5.94 13.16
N ILE A 97 -12.94 -6.50 12.97
CA ILE A 97 -12.67 -7.57 12.01
C ILE A 97 -13.13 -8.94 12.54
N GLN A 98 -12.95 -9.20 13.84
CA GLN A 98 -13.34 -10.45 14.52
C GLN A 98 -14.85 -10.56 14.72
N GLU A 99 -15.56 -9.45 14.88
CA GLU A 99 -17.02 -9.39 15.07
C GLU A 99 -17.80 -9.67 13.77
N GLY A 100 -17.11 -10.02 12.68
CA GLY A 100 -17.76 -10.43 11.44
C GLY A 100 -18.54 -9.31 10.76
N ILE A 101 -18.30 -8.05 11.14
CA ILE A 101 -18.77 -6.90 10.37
C ILE A 101 -18.16 -7.08 8.99
N SER A 102 -19.02 -7.38 8.01
CA SER A 102 -18.54 -7.51 6.65
C SER A 102 -17.78 -6.23 6.35
N ILE A 103 -16.59 -6.35 5.81
CA ILE A 103 -15.73 -5.19 5.62
C ILE A 103 -16.46 -4.13 4.74
N SER A 104 -17.38 -4.58 3.88
CA SER A 104 -18.39 -3.76 3.19
C SER A 104 -19.24 -2.87 4.12
N HIS A 105 -19.75 -3.39 5.24
CA HIS A 105 -20.49 -2.63 6.26
C HIS A 105 -19.57 -1.68 7.04
N ALA A 106 -18.40 -2.13 7.50
CA ALA A 106 -17.43 -1.25 8.14
C ALA A 106 -17.11 -0.05 7.23
N HIS A 107 -17.00 -0.28 5.93
CA HIS A 107 -16.71 0.75 4.95
C HIS A 107 -17.84 1.76 4.70
N VAL A 108 -19.10 1.33 4.62
CA VAL A 108 -20.25 2.26 4.51
C VAL A 108 -20.32 3.16 5.75
N LEU A 109 -20.00 2.60 6.91
CA LEU A 109 -20.01 3.31 8.17
C LEU A 109 -18.87 4.31 8.29
N LEU A 110 -17.66 3.90 7.91
CA LEU A 110 -16.49 4.77 7.89
C LEU A 110 -16.63 5.92 6.87
N ASP A 111 -17.33 5.71 5.74
CA ASP A 111 -17.66 6.76 4.76
C ASP A 111 -18.70 7.76 5.30
N GLY A 112 -19.75 7.25 5.97
CA GLY A 112 -20.73 8.08 6.68
C GLY A 112 -20.05 8.95 7.75
N ALA A 113 -19.20 8.35 8.58
CA ALA A 113 -18.48 9.07 9.64
C ALA A 113 -17.51 10.12 9.08
N LEU A 114 -16.77 9.82 7.99
CA LEU A 114 -15.87 10.80 7.35
C LEU A 114 -16.59 12.01 6.76
N SER A 115 -17.86 11.87 6.38
CA SER A 115 -18.68 12.98 5.89
C SER A 115 -19.23 13.89 6.99
N MET A 116 -19.19 13.44 8.25
CA MET A 116 -19.87 14.09 9.38
C MET A 116 -18.92 14.62 10.46
N LEU A 117 -17.63 14.29 10.39
CA LEU A 117 -16.63 14.67 11.39
C LEU A 117 -15.76 15.82 10.89
N ASP A 118 -15.74 16.90 11.67
CA ASP A 118 -14.90 18.07 11.40
C ASP A 118 -13.52 17.95 12.07
N GLU A 119 -13.40 17.09 13.09
CA GLU A 119 -12.18 16.96 13.89
C GLU A 119 -11.08 16.17 13.15
N PRO A 120 -9.88 16.75 12.94
CA PRO A 120 -8.77 16.11 12.22
C PRO A 120 -8.36 14.74 12.78
N GLU A 121 -8.34 14.60 14.11
CA GLU A 121 -7.94 13.37 14.79
C GLU A 121 -8.91 12.21 14.55
N ASP A 122 -10.21 12.51 14.49
CA ASP A 122 -11.27 11.55 14.24
C ASP A 122 -11.19 11.08 12.78
N ARG A 123 -11.03 12.02 11.84
CA ARG A 123 -10.82 11.72 10.42
C ARG A 123 -9.56 10.89 10.20
N HIS A 124 -8.48 11.20 10.93
CA HIS A 124 -7.23 10.45 10.87
C HIS A 124 -7.37 9.00 11.32
N PHE A 125 -8.03 8.78 12.46
CA PHE A 125 -8.29 7.44 12.98
C PHE A 125 -9.14 6.60 12.02
N LEU A 126 -10.20 7.22 11.46
CA LEU A 126 -11.09 6.55 10.51
C LEU A 126 -10.37 6.17 9.21
N LEU A 127 -9.55 7.06 8.67
CA LEU A 127 -8.78 6.82 7.45
C LEU A 127 -7.67 5.78 7.66
N CYS A 128 -7.05 5.74 8.83
CA CYS A 128 -6.12 4.65 9.20
C CYS A 128 -6.84 3.30 9.31
N THR A 129 -8.03 3.28 9.91
CA THR A 129 -8.86 2.07 10.03
C THR A 129 -9.34 1.58 8.65
N LEU A 130 -9.77 2.50 7.79
CA LEU A 130 -10.12 2.23 6.39
C LEU A 130 -8.92 1.68 5.61
N ARG A 131 -7.73 2.27 5.77
CA ARG A 131 -6.49 1.79 5.14
C ARG A 131 -6.21 0.34 5.54
N ASP A 132 -6.24 0.04 6.83
CA ASP A 132 -5.88 -1.29 7.33
C ASP A 132 -6.94 -2.35 6.93
N GLY A 133 -8.21 -1.96 6.86
CA GLY A 133 -9.29 -2.77 6.27
C GLY A 133 -9.10 -3.02 4.78
N HIS A 134 -8.80 -1.97 4.00
CA HIS A 134 -8.53 -2.08 2.56
C HIS A 134 -7.30 -2.94 2.26
N MET A 135 -6.21 -2.77 3.01
CA MET A 135 -4.98 -3.55 2.85
C MET A 135 -5.21 -5.06 3.05
N LYS A 136 -6.12 -5.43 3.95
CA LYS A 136 -6.54 -6.82 4.13
C LYS A 136 -7.41 -7.30 2.96
N GLN A 137 -8.41 -6.52 2.54
CA GLN A 137 -9.29 -6.91 1.43
C GLN A 137 -8.65 -6.98 0.05
N ILE A 138 -7.62 -6.17 -0.22
CA ILE A 138 -6.91 -6.21 -1.49
C ILE A 138 -6.17 -7.55 -1.65
N ASN A 139 -5.76 -8.18 -0.55
CA ASN A 139 -5.28 -9.56 -0.57
C ASN A 139 -6.42 -10.57 -0.84
N ASP A 140 -7.66 -10.20 -0.52
CA ASP A 140 -8.89 -10.99 -0.72
C ASP A 140 -9.66 -10.61 -2.00
N PHE A 141 -9.02 -9.95 -2.97
CA PHE A 141 -9.52 -9.66 -4.33
C PHE A 141 -10.78 -8.78 -4.48
N ASN A 142 -11.31 -8.15 -3.42
CA ASN A 142 -12.54 -7.35 -3.50
C ASN A 142 -12.26 -5.83 -3.57
N PHE A 143 -12.02 -5.31 -4.78
CA PHE A 143 -11.92 -3.87 -5.02
C PHE A 143 -13.29 -3.17 -4.83
N ASN A 144 -13.36 -2.19 -3.93
CA ASN A 144 -14.54 -1.35 -3.74
C ASN A 144 -14.36 0.03 -4.39
N GLU A 145 -15.11 0.28 -5.47
CA GLU A 145 -15.03 1.50 -6.27
C GLU A 145 -15.49 2.75 -5.52
N SER A 146 -16.53 2.67 -4.67
CA SER A 146 -17.07 3.87 -4.01
C SER A 146 -16.08 4.47 -3.02
N ILE A 147 -15.41 3.61 -2.25
CA ILE A 147 -14.38 4.01 -1.28
C ILE A 147 -13.19 4.61 -2.00
N PHE A 148 -12.74 3.96 -3.08
CA PHE A 148 -11.61 4.46 -3.85
C PHE A 148 -11.90 5.87 -4.42
N LYS A 149 -13.10 6.09 -4.97
CA LYS A 149 -13.53 7.42 -5.42
C LYS A 149 -13.57 8.43 -4.28
N ARG A 150 -14.02 8.03 -3.09
CA ARG A 150 -14.08 8.91 -1.92
C ARG A 150 -12.68 9.33 -1.45
N LEU A 151 -11.76 8.38 -1.31
CA LEU A 151 -10.37 8.66 -0.96
C LEU A 151 -9.74 9.63 -1.96
N LEU A 152 -10.02 9.43 -3.25
CA LEU A 152 -9.57 10.32 -4.32
C LEU A 152 -10.15 11.74 -4.20
N GLN A 153 -11.45 11.88 -3.92
CA GLN A 153 -12.12 13.17 -3.71
C GLN A 153 -11.55 13.95 -2.52
N VAL A 154 -11.15 13.25 -1.45
CA VAL A 154 -10.61 13.86 -0.23
C VAL A 154 -9.11 14.22 -0.37
N THR A 155 -8.42 13.62 -1.35
CA THR A 155 -6.97 13.86 -1.58
C THR A 155 -6.67 15.33 -1.93
N VAL A 156 -7.43 15.95 -2.84
CA VAL A 156 -7.13 17.32 -3.30
C VAL A 156 -7.35 18.39 -2.21
N PRO A 157 -8.46 18.38 -1.44
CA PRO A 157 -8.65 19.32 -0.33
C PRO A 157 -7.55 19.21 0.74
N LEU A 158 -7.17 17.99 1.13
CA LEU A 158 -6.18 17.77 2.19
C LEU A 158 -4.77 18.26 1.83
N LEU A 159 -4.44 18.31 0.52
CA LEU A 159 -3.20 18.92 0.06
C LEU A 159 -3.08 20.40 0.49
N ALA A 160 -4.21 21.11 0.61
CA ALA A 160 -4.24 22.51 1.02
C ALA A 160 -4.29 22.69 2.56
N GLU A 161 -4.77 21.69 3.30
CA GLU A 161 -4.99 21.76 4.76
C GLU A 161 -3.73 21.42 5.58
N HIS A 162 -2.62 21.04 4.93
CA HIS A 162 -1.33 20.69 5.57
C HIS A 162 -1.40 19.53 6.59
N GLU A 163 -2.38 18.63 6.48
CA GLU A 163 -2.48 17.43 7.33
C GLU A 163 -1.58 16.28 6.81
N GLU A 164 -0.25 16.47 6.91
CA GLU A 164 0.78 15.63 6.26
C GLU A 164 0.63 14.12 6.52
N LEU A 165 0.40 13.72 7.78
CA LEU A 165 0.30 12.29 8.15
C LEU A 165 -0.97 11.64 7.59
N LEU A 166 -2.08 12.37 7.60
CA LEU A 166 -3.34 11.88 7.06
C LEU A 166 -3.25 11.76 5.54
N PHE A 167 -2.73 12.81 4.91
CA PHE A 167 -2.54 12.87 3.48
C PHE A 167 -1.66 11.72 2.97
N ALA A 168 -0.49 11.51 3.60
CA ALA A 168 0.38 10.39 3.27
C ALA A 168 -0.29 9.03 3.50
N SER A 169 -1.19 8.89 4.48
CA SER A 169 -1.91 7.64 4.75
C SER A 169 -2.95 7.33 3.66
N ILE A 170 -3.66 8.35 3.18
CA ILE A 170 -4.60 8.22 2.05
C ILE A 170 -3.87 7.81 0.78
N LEU A 171 -2.73 8.46 0.48
CA LEU A 171 -1.93 8.12 -0.70
C LEU A 171 -1.48 6.66 -0.67
N ARG A 172 -1.04 6.14 0.49
CA ARG A 172 -0.68 4.72 0.63
C ARG A 172 -1.89 3.78 0.51
N ALA A 173 -3.06 4.17 1.00
CA ALA A 173 -4.29 3.39 0.80
C ALA A 173 -4.68 3.30 -0.69
N LEU A 174 -4.59 4.42 -1.42
CA LEU A 174 -4.76 4.44 -2.88
C LEU A 174 -3.68 3.60 -3.58
N ALA A 175 -2.43 3.66 -3.11
CA ALA A 175 -1.32 2.89 -3.68
C ALA A 175 -1.60 1.39 -3.58
N ALA A 176 -2.08 0.95 -2.42
CA ALA A 176 -2.51 -0.42 -2.22
C ALA A 176 -3.65 -0.79 -3.15
N GLY A 177 -4.70 0.04 -3.22
CA GLY A 177 -5.88 -0.22 -4.06
C GLY A 177 -5.58 -0.30 -5.55
N THR A 178 -4.50 0.34 -6.02
CA THR A 178 -4.07 0.31 -7.42
C THR A 178 -3.16 -0.87 -7.77
N ARG A 179 -2.53 -1.52 -6.78
CA ARG A 179 -1.74 -2.74 -7.02
C ARG A 179 -2.67 -3.81 -7.57
N LYS A 180 -2.34 -4.31 -8.76
CA LYS A 180 -3.06 -5.43 -9.39
C LYS A 180 -4.57 -5.18 -9.60
N CYS A 181 -4.97 -3.91 -9.74
CA CYS A 181 -6.37 -3.54 -9.98
C CYS A 181 -6.47 -2.50 -11.10
N ASN A 182 -6.68 -2.95 -12.33
CA ASN A 182 -6.82 -2.05 -13.48
C ASN A 182 -8.01 -1.10 -13.36
N LYS A 183 -9.10 -1.50 -12.68
CA LYS A 183 -10.25 -0.62 -12.44
C LYS A 183 -9.89 0.57 -11.54
N ALA A 184 -9.14 0.32 -10.46
CA ALA A 184 -8.64 1.37 -9.57
C ALA A 184 -7.70 2.34 -10.32
N LYS A 185 -6.78 1.80 -11.15
CA LYS A 185 -5.91 2.60 -12.00
C LYS A 185 -6.73 3.50 -12.93
N GLN A 186 -7.69 2.94 -13.67
CA GLN A 186 -8.54 3.71 -14.59
C GLN A 186 -9.26 4.87 -13.88
N LEU A 187 -9.81 4.63 -12.69
CA LEU A 187 -10.46 5.66 -11.87
C LEU A 187 -9.49 6.77 -11.43
N LEU A 188 -8.27 6.38 -11.06
CA LEU A 188 -7.23 7.35 -10.70
C LEU A 188 -6.94 8.27 -11.90
N PHE A 189 -6.74 7.71 -13.09
CA PHE A 189 -6.40 8.50 -14.28
C PHE A 189 -7.58 9.31 -14.87
N SER A 190 -8.84 8.88 -14.67
CA SER A 190 -10.00 9.65 -15.13
C SER A 190 -10.18 11.00 -14.41
N GLU A 191 -9.64 11.14 -13.20
CA GLU A 191 -9.74 12.37 -12.38
C GLU A 191 -8.53 13.29 -12.55
N ASN A 192 -7.78 13.19 -13.67
CA ASN A 192 -6.59 14.00 -13.95
C ASN A 192 -5.52 13.91 -12.83
N PHE A 193 -5.47 12.76 -12.14
CA PHE A 193 -4.54 12.50 -11.06
C PHE A 193 -3.06 12.67 -11.41
N PRO A 194 -2.57 12.43 -12.65
CA PRO A 194 -1.19 12.73 -13.01
C PRO A 194 -0.76 14.17 -12.64
N LYS A 195 -1.62 15.17 -12.86
CA LYS A 195 -1.33 16.56 -12.46
C LYS A 195 -1.39 16.74 -10.95
N THR A 196 -2.32 16.09 -10.28
CA THR A 196 -2.37 16.07 -8.80
C THR A 196 -1.07 15.49 -8.23
N LEU A 197 -0.55 14.41 -8.82
CA LEU A 197 0.69 13.80 -8.38
C LEU A 197 1.92 14.70 -8.60
N VAL A 198 1.97 15.42 -9.72
CA VAL A 198 3.01 16.46 -9.95
C VAL A 198 2.98 17.51 -8.83
N ARG A 199 1.79 17.98 -8.46
CA ARG A 199 1.61 18.94 -7.35
C ARG A 199 2.05 18.34 -6.03
N ILE A 200 1.69 17.09 -5.74
CA ILE A 200 2.13 16.40 -4.52
C ILE A 200 3.66 16.36 -4.44
N LEU A 201 4.34 15.97 -5.51
CA LEU A 201 5.80 15.85 -5.51
C LEU A 201 6.52 17.20 -5.46
N SER A 202 5.89 18.27 -5.96
CA SER A 202 6.52 19.60 -6.09
C SER A 202 6.16 20.58 -4.96
N GLU A 203 4.92 20.52 -4.45
CA GLU A 203 4.37 21.49 -3.49
C GLU A 203 4.48 20.98 -2.03
N CYS A 204 4.41 19.66 -1.80
CA CYS A 204 4.51 19.11 -0.44
C CYS A 204 5.91 19.32 0.13
N GLN A 205 5.96 19.97 1.30
CA GLN A 205 7.21 20.16 2.04
C GLN A 205 7.63 18.88 2.76
N ASP A 206 6.68 18.07 3.17
CA ASP A 206 6.94 16.88 3.96
C ASP A 206 7.42 15.71 3.10
N HIS A 207 8.31 14.90 3.66
CA HIS A 207 8.90 13.77 2.95
C HIS A 207 7.95 12.56 2.88
N LYS A 208 7.01 12.43 3.83
CA LYS A 208 6.15 11.24 3.96
C LYS A 208 5.07 11.21 2.88
N SER A 209 4.50 12.36 2.56
CA SER A 209 3.53 12.56 1.49
C SER A 209 4.17 12.43 0.13
N ARG A 210 5.39 12.97 -0.04
CA ARG A 210 6.17 12.78 -1.28
C ARG A 210 6.51 11.31 -1.50
N GLU A 211 6.99 10.61 -0.48
CA GLU A 211 7.24 9.17 -0.52
C GLU A 211 5.97 8.38 -0.84
N ALA A 212 4.85 8.65 -0.14
CA ALA A 212 3.57 8.01 -0.40
C ALA A 212 3.02 8.31 -1.81
N GLY A 213 3.28 9.52 -2.32
CA GLY A 213 2.97 9.90 -3.69
C GLY A 213 3.79 9.10 -4.70
N CYS A 214 5.10 8.95 -4.48
CA CYS A 214 5.94 8.06 -5.28
C CYS A 214 5.44 6.61 -5.22
N GLU A 215 5.03 6.14 -4.03
CA GLU A 215 4.48 4.79 -3.84
C GLU A 215 3.23 4.54 -4.69
N LEU A 216 2.27 5.45 -4.62
CA LEU A 216 1.07 5.44 -5.45
C LEU A 216 1.39 5.55 -6.94
N GLY A 217 2.35 6.40 -7.29
CA GLY A 217 2.82 6.54 -8.66
C GLY A 217 3.32 5.21 -9.24
N TRP A 218 4.28 4.56 -8.56
CA TRP A 218 4.85 3.32 -9.07
C TRP A 218 3.88 2.14 -8.99
N SER A 219 2.95 2.12 -8.02
CA SER A 219 1.95 1.05 -7.93
C SER A 219 1.02 1.04 -9.15
N THR A 220 0.70 2.20 -9.73
CA THR A 220 -0.11 2.25 -10.96
C THR A 220 0.58 1.69 -12.19
N LEU A 221 1.92 1.67 -12.18
CA LEU A 221 2.78 1.13 -13.24
C LEU A 221 3.25 -0.30 -12.96
N THR A 222 2.74 -0.93 -11.89
CA THR A 222 2.95 -2.37 -11.69
C THR A 222 1.91 -3.16 -12.48
N ASP A 223 2.40 -4.09 -13.28
CA ASP A 223 1.56 -4.92 -14.13
C ASP A 223 0.79 -5.95 -13.29
N ASP A 224 -0.45 -6.23 -13.69
CA ASP A 224 -1.04 -7.52 -13.33
C ASP A 224 -0.25 -8.58 -14.10
N THR A 225 0.12 -9.67 -13.44
CA THR A 225 1.04 -10.69 -14.00
C THR A 225 0.59 -11.29 -15.35
N SER A 226 -0.62 -10.96 -15.82
CA SER A 226 -1.22 -11.40 -17.07
C SER A 226 -1.15 -10.38 -18.23
N SER A 227 -0.95 -9.08 -18.00
CA SER A 227 -1.21 -8.04 -19.02
C SER A 227 0.00 -7.53 -19.81
N GLY A 228 1.23 -7.81 -19.36
CA GLY A 228 2.46 -7.39 -20.02
C GLY A 228 2.73 -5.88 -19.93
N ILE A 229 3.99 -5.48 -20.19
CA ILE A 229 4.47 -4.09 -20.13
C ILE A 229 3.64 -3.15 -21.04
N SER A 230 3.04 -3.66 -22.12
CA SER A 230 2.20 -2.87 -23.03
C SER A 230 1.00 -2.23 -22.34
N SER A 231 0.49 -2.85 -21.26
CA SER A 231 -0.69 -2.36 -20.53
C SER A 231 -0.42 -1.08 -19.72
N VAL A 232 0.84 -0.83 -19.33
CA VAL A 232 1.23 0.30 -18.48
C VAL A 232 1.75 1.51 -19.26
N ILE A 233 2.09 1.34 -20.55
CA ILE A 233 2.60 2.42 -21.40
C ILE A 233 1.63 3.63 -21.46
N PRO A 234 0.31 3.45 -21.66
CA PRO A 234 -0.61 4.60 -21.69
C PRO A 234 -0.58 5.44 -20.40
N TYR A 235 -0.46 4.80 -19.24
CA TYR A 235 -0.36 5.50 -17.95
C TYR A 235 0.96 6.26 -17.81
N ALA A 236 2.07 5.68 -18.27
CA ALA A 236 3.37 6.33 -18.27
C ALA A 236 3.39 7.57 -19.19
N GLU A 237 2.71 7.51 -20.34
CA GLU A 237 2.55 8.66 -21.23
C GLU A 237 1.72 9.78 -20.59
N LEU A 238 0.64 9.46 -19.89
CA LEU A 238 -0.15 10.45 -19.14
C LEU A 238 0.67 11.15 -18.04
N TYR A 239 1.55 10.41 -17.36
CA TYR A 239 2.50 11.01 -16.41
C TYR A 239 3.53 11.89 -17.09
N ARG A 240 4.06 11.46 -18.25
CA ARG A 240 4.99 12.25 -19.06
C ARG A 240 4.36 13.58 -19.46
N GLU A 241 3.15 13.55 -20.01
CA GLU A 241 2.41 14.74 -20.44
C GLU A 241 2.05 15.69 -19.29
N ALA A 242 1.86 15.15 -18.08
CA ALA A 242 1.62 15.96 -16.89
C ALA A 242 2.86 16.68 -16.36
N GLY A 243 4.06 16.39 -16.88
CA GLY A 243 5.33 16.95 -16.38
C GLY A 243 5.87 16.26 -15.14
N LEU A 244 5.44 15.02 -14.86
CA LEU A 244 5.83 14.29 -13.66
C LEU A 244 7.34 14.01 -13.59
N ILE A 245 7.99 13.81 -14.73
CA ILE A 245 9.42 13.48 -14.81
C ILE A 245 10.26 14.53 -14.10
N SER A 246 10.02 15.82 -14.38
CA SER A 246 10.77 16.91 -13.74
C SER A 246 10.56 16.94 -12.23
N ALA A 247 9.31 16.76 -11.77
CA ALA A 247 8.99 16.71 -10.34
C ALA A 247 9.67 15.53 -9.64
N LEU A 248 9.68 14.35 -10.28
CA LEU A 248 10.30 13.15 -9.74
C LEU A 248 11.83 13.26 -9.68
N VAL A 249 12.47 13.85 -10.69
CA VAL A 249 13.92 14.11 -10.66
C VAL A 249 14.29 15.09 -9.54
N GLU A 250 13.46 16.10 -9.29
CA GLU A 250 13.66 17.02 -8.17
C GLU A 250 13.54 16.32 -6.81
N VAL A 251 12.62 15.37 -6.66
CA VAL A 251 12.55 14.50 -5.46
C VAL A 251 13.84 13.69 -5.30
N LEU A 252 14.35 13.08 -6.39
CA LEU A 252 15.60 12.32 -6.38
C LEU A 252 16.82 13.20 -6.05
N ARG A 253 16.89 14.41 -6.58
CA ARG A 253 17.94 15.41 -6.30
C ARG A 253 17.93 15.85 -4.85
N ASN A 254 16.76 16.09 -4.27
CA ASN A 254 16.64 16.43 -2.86
C ASN A 254 16.97 15.25 -1.95
N ALA A 255 16.57 14.03 -2.33
CA ALA A 255 16.90 12.81 -1.60
C ALA A 255 18.40 12.50 -1.65
N SER A 256 19.05 12.69 -2.80
CA SER A 256 20.49 12.61 -2.91
C SER A 256 21.10 13.70 -2.00
N ASN A 257 20.89 14.99 -2.21
CA ASN A 257 21.62 16.01 -1.44
C ASN A 257 21.52 15.92 0.10
N ASN A 258 20.40 15.46 0.65
CA ASN A 258 20.14 15.52 2.09
C ASN A 258 20.41 14.22 2.88
N ASN A 259 21.03 13.20 2.28
CA ASN A 259 21.28 11.89 2.93
C ASN A 259 20.02 11.21 3.51
N PHE A 260 18.82 11.55 3.03
CA PHE A 260 17.59 10.90 3.48
C PHE A 260 17.48 9.51 2.84
N VAL A 261 17.50 8.46 3.68
CA VAL A 261 17.49 7.06 3.21
C VAL A 261 16.13 6.65 2.61
N HIS A 262 15.02 7.13 3.16
CA HIS A 262 13.69 6.59 2.86
C HIS A 262 13.01 7.11 1.57
N PRO A 263 12.84 8.43 1.34
CA PRO A 263 12.13 8.94 0.15
C PRO A 263 12.82 8.59 -1.17
N CYS A 264 14.11 8.26 -1.12
CA CYS A 264 14.89 7.88 -2.29
C CYS A 264 14.36 6.60 -2.94
N ARG A 265 13.93 5.61 -2.14
CA ARG A 265 13.66 4.26 -2.67
C ARG A 265 12.43 4.21 -3.56
N ASP A 266 11.30 4.74 -3.09
CA ASP A 266 10.06 4.70 -3.88
C ASP A 266 10.10 5.67 -5.05
N ALA A 267 10.83 6.80 -4.93
CA ALA A 267 11.12 7.66 -6.07
C ALA A 267 11.96 6.95 -7.14
N LEU A 268 12.99 6.18 -6.74
CA LEU A 268 13.80 5.37 -7.65
C LEU A 268 12.97 4.29 -8.35
N LYS A 269 12.14 3.54 -7.60
CA LYS A 269 11.24 2.54 -8.20
C LYS A 269 10.28 3.19 -9.19
N PHE A 270 9.77 4.36 -8.85
CA PHE A 270 8.85 5.07 -9.73
C PHE A 270 9.53 5.54 -11.01
N ALA A 271 10.74 6.09 -10.90
CA ALA A 271 11.54 6.48 -12.05
C ALA A 271 11.86 5.26 -12.93
N GLU A 272 12.29 4.15 -12.30
CA GLU A 272 12.54 2.90 -12.99
C GLU A 272 11.27 2.44 -13.73
N SER A 273 10.11 2.41 -13.07
CA SER A 273 8.84 1.99 -13.68
C SER A 273 8.36 2.89 -14.81
N LEU A 274 8.71 4.17 -14.83
CA LEU A 274 8.35 5.10 -15.91
C LEU A 274 9.24 4.95 -17.15
N MET A 275 10.50 4.56 -16.99
CA MET A 275 11.46 4.38 -18.08
C MET A 275 11.11 3.14 -18.93
N LEU A 276 10.03 3.22 -19.70
CA LEU A 276 9.48 2.11 -20.50
C LEU A 276 9.79 2.22 -21.99
N ASN A 277 10.11 3.42 -22.48
CA ASN A 277 10.43 3.67 -23.89
C ASN A 277 11.52 4.76 -24.01
N GLU A 278 12.10 4.87 -25.21
CA GLU A 278 13.21 5.81 -25.47
C GLU A 278 12.81 7.28 -25.23
N GLN A 279 11.57 7.65 -25.57
CA GLN A 279 11.10 9.03 -25.43
C GLN A 279 11.04 9.47 -23.97
N ILE A 280 10.49 8.62 -23.08
CA ILE A 280 10.46 8.88 -21.64
C ILE A 280 11.89 8.90 -21.08
N CYS A 281 12.73 7.93 -21.47
CA CYS A 281 14.14 7.90 -21.06
C CYS A 281 14.89 9.18 -21.43
N ARG A 282 14.66 9.73 -22.64
CA ARG A 282 15.26 10.99 -23.08
C ARG A 282 14.83 12.15 -22.19
N GLN A 283 13.53 12.26 -21.87
CA GLN A 283 13.05 13.31 -20.96
C GLN A 283 13.65 13.22 -19.55
N PHE A 284 13.89 12.01 -19.03
CA PHE A 284 14.60 11.85 -17.76
C PHE A 284 16.04 12.37 -17.82
N VAL A 285 16.76 12.10 -18.91
CA VAL A 285 18.12 12.62 -19.13
C VAL A 285 18.10 14.13 -19.29
N ASP A 286 17.17 14.68 -20.08
CA ASP A 286 17.00 16.12 -20.26
C ASP A 286 16.65 16.84 -18.94
N ALA A 287 15.95 16.15 -18.03
CA ALA A 287 15.65 16.62 -16.68
C ALA A 287 16.81 16.44 -15.68
N ASP A 288 17.98 15.98 -16.12
CA ASP A 288 19.17 15.74 -15.30
C ASP A 288 18.98 14.63 -14.24
N VAL A 289 18.40 13.49 -14.63
CA VAL A 289 18.28 12.33 -13.72
C VAL A 289 19.63 11.67 -13.39
N LEU A 290 20.63 11.81 -14.26
CA LEU A 290 21.92 11.11 -14.12
C LEU A 290 22.70 11.62 -12.90
N THR A 291 22.67 12.93 -12.63
CA THR A 291 23.32 13.51 -11.45
C THR A 291 22.88 12.85 -10.15
N PRO A 292 21.58 12.84 -9.77
CA PRO A 292 21.16 12.19 -8.53
C PRO A 292 21.39 10.68 -8.53
N LEU A 293 21.20 9.98 -9.66
CA LEU A 293 21.46 8.53 -9.74
C LEU A 293 22.92 8.18 -9.45
N LEU A 294 23.85 8.89 -10.07
CA LEU A 294 25.29 8.68 -9.90
C LEU A 294 25.76 9.08 -8.50
N GLN A 295 25.19 10.15 -7.91
CA GLN A 295 25.43 10.50 -6.52
C GLN A 295 24.96 9.43 -5.54
N ILE A 296 23.79 8.82 -5.77
CA ILE A 296 23.28 7.71 -4.96
C ILE A 296 24.22 6.51 -5.05
N LEU A 297 24.70 6.18 -6.26
CA LEU A 297 25.63 5.07 -6.49
C LEU A 297 27.04 5.30 -5.93
N GLY A 298 27.53 6.55 -5.95
CA GLY A 298 28.83 6.91 -5.37
C GLY A 298 28.84 6.87 -3.84
N ARG A 299 27.67 6.87 -3.21
CA ARG A 299 27.53 6.66 -1.77
C ARG A 299 27.53 5.16 -1.48
N LYS A 300 28.14 4.77 -0.37
CA LYS A 300 28.05 3.39 0.16
C LYS A 300 26.66 3.12 0.76
N VAL A 301 25.60 3.29 -0.03
CA VAL A 301 24.20 3.09 0.36
C VAL A 301 23.90 1.57 0.42
N THR A 302 22.77 1.22 1.05
CA THR A 302 22.28 -0.15 1.12
C THR A 302 22.20 -0.82 -0.26
N ASN A 303 22.38 -2.14 -0.31
CA ASN A 303 22.35 -2.94 -1.54
C ASN A 303 21.06 -2.70 -2.37
N ILE A 304 19.94 -2.40 -1.70
CA ILE A 304 18.64 -2.23 -2.36
C ILE A 304 18.60 -0.97 -3.22
N ASP A 305 19.01 0.18 -2.70
CA ASP A 305 18.92 1.47 -3.43
C ASP A 305 19.88 1.48 -4.62
N THR A 306 21.09 0.94 -4.41
CA THR A 306 22.08 0.71 -5.46
C THR A 306 21.48 -0.15 -6.59
N LYS A 307 20.78 -1.24 -6.24
CA LYS A 307 20.16 -2.13 -7.24
C LYS A 307 19.09 -1.41 -8.08
N VAL A 308 18.23 -0.62 -7.45
CA VAL A 308 17.17 0.11 -8.19
C VAL A 308 17.77 1.22 -9.04
N ALA A 309 18.75 1.97 -8.53
CA ALA A 309 19.45 2.99 -9.31
C ALA A 309 20.19 2.40 -10.53
N LEU A 310 20.84 1.24 -10.37
CA LEU A 310 21.40 0.47 -11.50
C LEU A 310 20.30 -0.01 -12.48
N GLY A 311 19.11 -0.34 -11.98
CA GLY A 311 17.92 -0.63 -12.78
C GLY A 311 17.55 0.53 -13.70
N CYS A 312 17.50 1.75 -13.17
CA CYS A 312 17.31 2.97 -13.96
C CYS A 312 18.41 3.16 -15.01
N LEU A 313 19.69 3.07 -14.62
CA LEU A 313 20.80 3.23 -15.57
C LEU A 313 20.75 2.19 -16.69
N ARG A 314 20.41 0.94 -16.37
CA ARG A 314 20.24 -0.12 -17.37
C ARG A 314 19.15 0.23 -18.38
N LYS A 315 18.02 0.79 -17.93
CA LYS A 315 16.92 1.22 -18.81
C LYS A 315 17.33 2.40 -19.69
N LEU A 316 18.08 3.36 -19.15
CA LEU A 316 18.64 4.47 -19.94
C LEU A 316 19.66 3.96 -20.98
N ALA A 317 20.50 2.99 -20.62
CA ALA A 317 21.54 2.42 -21.49
C ALA A 317 21.02 1.55 -22.65
N VAL A 318 19.70 1.34 -22.76
CA VAL A 318 19.10 0.65 -23.91
C VAL A 318 19.30 1.45 -25.20
N SER A 319 19.29 2.79 -25.13
CA SER A 319 19.50 3.67 -26.28
C SER A 319 20.93 4.20 -26.36
N ASP A 320 21.41 4.49 -27.58
CA ASP A 320 22.75 5.08 -27.77
C ASP A 320 22.87 6.47 -27.18
N PHE A 321 21.77 7.24 -27.19
CA PHE A 321 21.69 8.52 -26.50
C PHE A 321 21.94 8.35 -25.00
N GLY A 322 21.23 7.42 -24.34
CA GLY A 322 21.41 7.19 -22.90
C GLY A 322 22.80 6.65 -22.56
N LYS A 323 23.37 5.77 -23.38
CA LYS A 323 24.78 5.32 -23.22
C LYS A 323 25.75 6.50 -23.27
N LYS A 324 25.61 7.36 -24.29
CA LYS A 324 26.46 8.55 -24.43
C LYS A 324 26.33 9.46 -23.22
N SER A 325 25.10 9.76 -22.78
CA SER A 325 24.88 10.59 -21.60
C SER A 325 25.48 10.00 -20.33
N ILE A 326 25.41 8.68 -20.12
CA ILE A 326 26.07 8.04 -18.97
C ILE A 326 27.59 8.26 -19.01
N VAL A 327 28.22 8.21 -20.19
CA VAL A 327 29.66 8.50 -20.35
C VAL A 327 29.96 9.97 -20.09
N ASP A 328 29.14 10.88 -20.65
CA ASP A 328 29.32 12.34 -20.52
C ASP A 328 29.21 12.80 -19.05
N TYR A 329 28.50 12.05 -18.21
CA TYR A 329 28.35 12.28 -16.76
C TYR A 329 29.36 11.49 -15.91
N GLU A 330 30.47 11.01 -16.49
CA GLU A 330 31.52 10.24 -15.79
C GLU A 330 31.00 8.93 -15.14
N GLY A 331 29.84 8.44 -15.57
CA GLY A 331 29.17 7.30 -14.95
C GLY A 331 29.96 5.99 -15.04
N LEU A 332 30.85 5.84 -16.04
CA LEU A 332 31.70 4.65 -16.18
C LEU A 332 32.67 4.48 -15.01
N GLU A 333 33.24 5.56 -14.49
CA GLU A 333 34.18 5.50 -13.35
C GLU A 333 33.48 4.99 -12.09
N ILE A 334 32.27 5.50 -11.82
CA ILE A 334 31.44 5.09 -10.69
C ILE A 334 31.04 3.61 -10.83
N LEU A 335 30.59 3.19 -12.01
CA LEU A 335 30.22 1.79 -12.26
C LEU A 335 31.41 0.84 -12.13
N TYR A 336 32.59 1.24 -12.60
CA TYR A 336 33.82 0.47 -12.42
C TYR A 336 34.21 0.34 -10.94
N GLY A 337 34.15 1.44 -10.19
CA GLY A 337 34.40 1.43 -8.74
C GLY A 337 33.45 0.51 -7.96
N LEU A 338 32.16 0.50 -8.34
CA LEU A 338 31.18 -0.44 -7.79
C LEU A 338 31.52 -1.89 -8.10
N LEU A 339 31.92 -2.19 -9.35
CA LEU A 339 32.32 -3.53 -9.76
C LEU A 339 33.54 -4.02 -8.96
N CYS A 340 34.57 -3.19 -8.83
CA CYS A 340 35.77 -3.51 -8.05
C CYS A 340 35.42 -3.77 -6.58
N SER A 341 34.54 -2.96 -5.98
CA SER A 341 34.10 -3.15 -4.59
C SER A 341 33.41 -4.50 -4.40
N CYS A 342 32.47 -4.86 -5.29
CA CYS A 342 31.79 -6.15 -5.26
C CYS A 342 32.76 -7.34 -5.44
N MET A 343 33.77 -7.20 -6.29
CA MET A 343 34.79 -8.25 -6.50
C MET A 343 35.65 -8.46 -5.24
N HIS A 344 36.01 -7.39 -4.55
CA HIS A 344 36.73 -7.48 -3.28
C HIS A 344 35.90 -8.18 -2.20
N ASP A 345 34.61 -7.83 -2.06
CA ASP A 345 33.71 -8.49 -1.11
C ASP A 345 33.61 -10.00 -1.38
N LEU A 346 33.42 -10.39 -2.65
CA LEU A 346 33.40 -11.80 -3.06
C LEU A 346 34.70 -12.54 -2.70
N SER A 347 35.85 -11.92 -2.96
CA SER A 347 37.16 -12.51 -2.64
C SER A 347 37.37 -12.71 -1.13
N SER A 348 36.84 -11.81 -0.31
CA SER A 348 36.92 -11.89 1.15
C SER A 348 36.05 -13.04 1.72
N HIS A 349 34.89 -13.30 1.12
CA HIS A 349 34.01 -14.41 1.49
C HIS A 349 34.57 -15.77 1.07
N ILE A 350 35.23 -15.86 -0.09
CA ILE A 350 35.88 -17.11 -0.53
C ILE A 350 37.05 -17.48 0.39
N SER A 351 37.82 -16.48 0.83
CA SER A 351 39.01 -16.70 1.67
C SER A 351 38.69 -17.09 3.12
N THR A 352 37.47 -16.82 3.58
CA THR A 352 37.00 -17.15 4.94
C THR A 352 36.26 -18.49 5.01
N GLY A 353 35.81 -19.04 3.87
CA GLY A 353 35.05 -20.29 3.79
C GLY A 353 35.88 -21.58 3.56
N THR A 354 37.21 -21.50 3.44
CA THR A 354 38.10 -22.65 3.18
C THR A 354 38.89 -23.11 4.42
N GLY A 355 38.50 -22.65 5.60
CA GLY A 355 39.20 -22.91 6.87
C GLY A 355 38.55 -23.89 7.84
N GLU A 356 37.53 -24.66 7.43
CA GLU A 356 36.93 -25.74 8.23
C GLU A 356 37.12 -27.12 7.58
#